data_AF-A0A7S1RXT7-F1
#
_entry.id   AF-A0A7S1RXT7-F1
#
_cell.length_a   1.000
_cell.length_b   1.000
_cell.length_c   1.000
_cell.angle_alpha   90.00
_cell.angle_beta   90.00
_cell.angle_gamma   90.00
#
_symmetry.space_group_name_H-M   'P 1'
#
loop_
_entity.id
_entity.type
_entity.pdbx_description
1 polymer ?
#
loop_
_entity_poly.entity_id
_entity_poly.type
_entity_poly.pdbx_seq_one_letter_code
_entity_poly.pdbx_strand_id
1 'polypeptide(L)'
;VRQATSVRFLRAGGQLPPHSRSGNPGYHVGAPLLASRCQGDGYDALTSRCVAFEEASAAMRIATVAGIMPDGSCTRKGGPLGQLPEIRFGEDSIFGCTLDLSRFELKDLCATGPSIAHSGFVDLLQILRFGRLGASWTHIAAFGDVPPTAQGADNWVEVTVVEGTEALEFSDKDVMASNLASDSTCRGAVVGIDLEIVYSPFGKVGHPQNRIVAAGASHRQGKLTFRRLDPHEPQSFSFTFTVTFIRLDDTGKTEVEVPPRPRLPLALPHDLFYPFDLGRASTQARPSSASLLPYIAGLSALLV
;
A
#
# COMPACT_ATOMS: atom_id res chain seq x y z
N VAL A 1 27.97 5.13 20.48
CA VAL A 1 26.49 5.24 20.39
C VAL A 1 26.17 6.29 19.34
N ARG A 2 25.71 5.91 18.14
CA ARG A 2 25.29 6.88 17.12
C ARG A 2 23.85 7.31 17.44
N GLN A 3 23.66 8.52 17.91
CA GLN A 3 22.32 9.10 18.07
C GLN A 3 21.80 9.49 16.69
N ALA A 4 20.63 8.98 16.33
CA ALA A 4 19.84 9.45 15.20
C ALA A 4 18.66 10.24 15.75
N THR A 5 18.47 11.47 15.27
CA THR A 5 17.34 12.33 15.63
C THR A 5 16.47 12.55 14.40
N SER A 6 15.15 12.43 14.57
CA SER A 6 14.17 12.74 13.52
C SER A 6 13.35 13.96 13.93
N VAL A 7 13.24 14.96 13.06
CA VAL A 7 12.40 16.15 13.28
C VAL A 7 11.08 15.97 12.52
N ARG A 8 9.96 16.21 13.20
CA ARG A 8 8.61 16.16 12.62
C ARG A 8 7.98 17.54 12.71
N PHE A 9 7.66 18.14 11.57
CA PHE A 9 6.91 19.38 11.51
C PHE A 9 5.42 19.08 11.39
N LEU A 10 4.63 19.50 12.38
CA LEU A 10 3.18 19.43 12.33
C LEU A 10 2.64 20.78 11.87
N ARG A 11 1.72 20.76 10.90
CA ARG A 11 1.01 21.97 10.46
C ARG A 11 -0.03 22.33 11.52
N ALA A 12 0.00 23.55 12.04
CA ALA A 12 -1.01 24.02 12.98
C ALA A 12 -2.40 23.98 12.29
N GLY A 13 -3.34 23.21 12.86
CA GLY A 13 -4.73 23.12 12.39
C GLY A 13 -5.17 21.81 11.73
N GLY A 14 -4.31 20.79 11.60
CA GLY A 14 -4.72 19.48 11.08
C GLY A 14 -5.25 18.55 12.19
N GLN A 15 -6.58 18.43 12.32
CA GLN A 15 -7.28 17.64 13.34
C GLN A 15 -7.32 16.11 13.08
N LEU A 16 -6.58 15.61 12.10
CA LEU A 16 -6.45 14.16 11.87
C LEU A 16 -5.14 13.67 12.50
N PRO A 17 -5.16 12.61 13.33
CA PRO A 17 -3.93 12.05 13.88
C PRO A 17 -2.97 11.76 12.72
N PRO A 18 -1.71 12.19 12.80
CA PRO A 18 -0.83 12.15 11.64
C PRO A 18 -0.45 10.68 11.39
N HIS A 19 -1.05 10.11 10.34
CA HIS A 19 -0.98 8.69 10.02
C HIS A 19 0.49 8.27 9.90
N SER A 20 0.84 7.09 10.41
CA SER A 20 2.20 6.57 10.30
C SER A 20 2.51 6.33 8.83
N ARG A 21 3.33 7.21 8.24
CA ARG A 21 3.91 6.96 6.93
C ARG A 21 4.79 5.73 7.04
N SER A 22 4.81 4.92 5.98
CA SER A 22 5.56 3.67 5.93
C SER A 22 7.06 3.90 5.71
N GLY A 23 7.47 5.14 5.39
CA GLY A 23 8.85 5.62 5.37
C GLY A 23 8.99 7.05 4.80
N ASN A 24 10.22 7.45 4.43
CA ASN A 24 10.52 8.74 3.79
C ASN A 24 11.92 8.75 3.12
N PRO A 25 12.05 8.52 1.80
CA PRO A 25 11.06 7.95 0.88
C PRO A 25 11.02 6.41 0.96
N GLY A 26 9.94 5.77 0.48
CA GLY A 26 9.87 4.30 0.37
C GLY A 26 9.43 3.56 1.63
N TYR A 27 9.34 2.22 1.53
CA TYR A 27 8.78 1.37 2.57
C TYR A 27 9.81 0.82 3.57
N HIS A 28 9.46 0.84 4.85
CA HIS A 28 10.12 0.10 5.92
C HIS A 28 9.43 -1.23 6.19
N VAL A 29 10.21 -2.28 6.43
CA VAL A 29 9.68 -3.61 6.79
C VAL A 29 8.87 -3.52 8.09
N GLY A 30 7.71 -4.17 8.12
CA GLY A 30 6.77 -4.18 9.23
C GLY A 30 5.85 -2.95 9.34
N ALA A 31 6.09 -1.93 8.51
CA ALA A 31 5.22 -0.76 8.46
C ALA A 31 3.98 -1.02 7.58
N PRO A 32 2.85 -0.32 7.81
CA PRO A 32 1.61 -0.59 7.09
C PRO A 32 1.76 -0.38 5.57
N LEU A 33 1.18 -1.29 4.80
CA LEU A 33 1.07 -1.14 3.35
C LEU A 33 0.01 -0.09 3.04
N LEU A 34 0.35 0.89 2.20
CA LEU A 34 -0.60 1.95 1.85
C LEU A 34 -1.43 1.53 0.64
N ALA A 35 -2.73 1.76 0.69
CA ALA A 35 -3.65 1.38 -0.37
C ALA A 35 -4.66 2.47 -0.68
N SER A 36 -5.25 2.39 -1.87
CA SER A 36 -6.30 3.27 -2.34
C SER A 36 -7.28 2.53 -3.24
N ARG A 37 -8.46 3.12 -3.45
CA ARG A 37 -9.35 2.76 -4.54
C ARG A 37 -9.23 3.81 -5.62
N CYS A 38 -8.83 3.39 -6.81
CA CYS A 38 -8.87 4.26 -7.97
C CYS A 38 -10.08 3.93 -8.84
N GLN A 39 -10.80 4.96 -9.25
CA GLN A 39 -11.91 4.86 -10.18
C GLN A 39 -11.38 5.20 -11.57
N GLY A 40 -11.43 4.21 -12.46
CA GLY A 40 -11.14 4.39 -13.87
C GLY A 40 -12.38 4.06 -14.68
N ASP A 41 -12.85 5.01 -15.47
CA ASP A 41 -13.73 4.70 -16.60
C ASP A 41 -12.86 3.93 -17.60
N GLY A 42 -13.35 2.78 -18.07
CA GLY A 42 -12.55 1.84 -18.87
C GLY A 42 -11.78 2.53 -20.01
N TYR A 43 -10.53 2.07 -20.19
CA TYR A 43 -9.62 2.34 -21.31
C TYR A 43 -8.75 3.61 -21.31
N ASP A 44 -8.92 4.59 -20.41
CA ASP A 44 -8.00 5.75 -20.33
C ASP A 44 -7.31 5.88 -18.96
N ALA A 45 -6.04 5.50 -18.90
CA ALA A 45 -5.18 5.67 -17.72
C ALA A 45 -4.94 7.15 -17.36
N LEU A 46 -5.24 8.08 -18.28
CA LEU A 46 -5.03 9.52 -18.12
C LEU A 46 -6.15 10.25 -17.35
N THR A 47 -7.32 9.63 -17.19
CA THR A 47 -8.47 10.19 -16.43
C THR A 47 -8.81 9.39 -15.18
N SER A 48 -8.12 8.27 -14.93
CA SER A 48 -8.29 7.46 -13.73
C SER A 48 -7.90 8.25 -12.49
N ARG A 49 -8.89 8.71 -11.73
CA ARG A 49 -8.66 9.40 -10.46
C ARG A 49 -8.60 8.36 -9.37
N CYS A 50 -7.45 8.29 -8.73
CA CYS A 50 -7.38 7.70 -7.42
C CYS A 50 -8.15 8.61 -6.46
N VAL A 51 -9.38 8.21 -6.11
CA VAL A 51 -10.13 8.75 -4.95
C VAL A 51 -9.49 8.24 -3.67
N ALA A 52 -8.18 8.43 -3.63
CA ALA A 52 -7.51 8.62 -2.40
C ALA A 52 -8.12 9.93 -1.87
N PHE A 53 -8.92 9.82 -0.82
CA PHE A 53 -9.13 10.87 0.18
C PHE A 53 -10.31 11.86 0.05
N GLU A 54 -11.20 11.81 -0.95
CA GLU A 54 -12.24 12.86 -1.05
C GLU A 54 -13.53 12.67 -0.23
N GLU A 55 -13.87 11.49 0.32
CA GLU A 55 -15.07 11.36 1.15
C GLU A 55 -14.91 10.40 2.33
N ALA A 56 -15.07 10.95 3.55
CA ALA A 56 -15.47 10.35 4.84
C ALA A 56 -14.86 9.02 5.34
N SER A 57 -14.02 8.33 4.56
CA SER A 57 -13.42 7.04 4.87
C SER A 57 -11.90 7.17 4.89
N ALA A 58 -11.39 7.97 5.83
CA ALA A 58 -9.98 7.95 6.22
C ALA A 58 -9.47 6.54 6.62
N ALA A 59 -10.37 5.55 6.72
CA ALA A 59 -10.11 4.15 7.04
C ALA A 59 -9.43 3.34 5.91
N MET A 60 -9.54 3.71 4.64
CA MET A 60 -8.95 2.90 3.53
C MET A 60 -7.62 3.49 3.04
N ARG A 61 -6.71 3.73 3.97
CA ARG A 61 -5.33 4.20 3.69
C ARG A 61 -4.30 3.10 3.87
N ILE A 62 -4.70 2.03 4.54
CA ILE A 62 -3.90 0.85 4.83
C ILE A 62 -4.56 -0.32 4.12
N ALA A 63 -3.77 -1.14 3.46
CA ALA A 63 -4.24 -2.38 2.88
C ALA A 63 -4.69 -3.31 4.02
N THR A 64 -5.97 -3.65 4.06
CA THR A 64 -6.56 -4.54 5.05
C THR A 64 -7.29 -5.69 4.38
N VAL A 65 -7.45 -6.79 5.09
CA VAL A 65 -8.28 -7.93 4.70
C VAL A 65 -9.62 -7.83 5.41
N ALA A 66 -10.72 -7.92 4.68
CA ALA A 66 -12.07 -7.84 5.24
C ALA A 66 -12.71 -9.21 5.41
N GLY A 67 -13.79 -9.28 6.19
CA GLY A 67 -14.64 -10.47 6.27
C GLY A 67 -14.22 -11.52 7.29
N ILE A 68 -13.40 -11.12 8.27
CA ILE A 68 -12.95 -11.98 9.37
C ILE A 68 -13.58 -11.45 10.66
N MET A 69 -14.46 -12.21 11.29
CA MET A 69 -15.08 -11.82 12.56
C MET A 69 -14.12 -12.05 13.75
N PRO A 70 -14.34 -11.39 14.90
CA PRO A 70 -13.48 -11.56 16.08
C PRO A 70 -13.39 -12.99 16.62
N ASP A 71 -14.38 -13.83 16.31
CA ASP A 71 -14.42 -15.26 16.64
C ASP A 71 -13.74 -16.15 15.59
N GLY A 72 -13.21 -15.57 14.52
CA GLY A 72 -12.61 -16.28 13.38
C GLY A 72 -13.61 -16.75 12.33
N SER A 73 -14.91 -16.43 12.47
CA SER A 73 -15.91 -16.81 11.48
C SER A 73 -15.86 -15.92 10.22
N CYS A 74 -16.26 -16.47 9.07
CA CYS A 74 -16.32 -15.71 7.82
C CYS A 74 -17.58 -14.84 7.73
N THR A 75 -17.41 -13.56 7.38
CA THR A 75 -18.55 -12.69 7.09
C THR A 75 -19.08 -12.92 5.68
N ARG A 76 -20.40 -13.12 5.55
CA ARG A 76 -21.11 -13.12 4.27
C ARG A 76 -21.22 -11.71 3.65
N LYS A 77 -21.43 -11.65 2.35
CA LYS A 77 -21.68 -10.40 1.59
C LYS A 77 -22.83 -9.60 2.21
N GLY A 78 -22.59 -8.30 2.41
CA GLY A 78 -23.54 -7.38 3.06
C GLY A 78 -23.54 -7.43 4.59
N GLY A 79 -22.81 -8.37 5.21
CA GLY A 79 -22.59 -8.41 6.66
C GLY A 79 -21.57 -7.37 7.16
N PRO A 80 -21.34 -7.31 8.48
CA PRO A 80 -20.36 -6.40 9.09
C PRO A 80 -18.93 -6.69 8.59
N LEU A 81 -18.11 -5.65 8.42
CA LEU A 81 -16.74 -5.78 7.91
C LEU A 81 -15.84 -6.67 8.79
N GLY A 82 -16.19 -6.86 10.06
CA GLY A 82 -15.43 -7.64 11.03
C GLY A 82 -14.16 -6.92 11.48
N GLN A 83 -13.15 -7.70 11.88
CA GLN A 83 -11.78 -7.23 12.05
C GLN A 83 -11.17 -6.92 10.68
N LEU A 84 -10.35 -5.86 10.65
CA LEU A 84 -9.63 -5.42 9.46
C LEU A 84 -8.12 -5.53 9.73
N PRO A 85 -7.55 -6.75 9.77
CA PRO A 85 -6.12 -6.91 9.94
C PRO A 85 -5.34 -6.19 8.83
N GLU A 86 -4.29 -5.50 9.23
CA GLU A 86 -3.42 -4.72 8.35
C GLU A 86 -2.39 -5.62 7.67
N ILE A 87 -2.16 -5.40 6.39
CA ILE A 87 -1.05 -5.97 5.65
C ILE A 87 0.18 -5.11 5.89
N ARG A 88 1.24 -5.71 6.42
CA ARG A 88 2.51 -5.05 6.73
C ARG A 88 3.51 -5.30 5.61
N PHE A 89 4.24 -4.26 5.21
CA PHE A 89 5.21 -4.36 4.14
C PHE A 89 6.37 -5.29 4.51
N GLY A 90 6.71 -6.21 3.60
CA GLY A 90 7.84 -7.14 3.78
C GLY A 90 7.59 -8.26 4.78
N GLU A 91 6.33 -8.46 5.20
CA GLU A 91 5.92 -9.56 6.07
C GLU A 91 4.92 -10.45 5.32
N ASP A 92 5.38 -11.65 4.96
CA ASP A 92 4.50 -12.68 4.42
C ASP A 92 3.45 -13.05 5.48
N SER A 93 2.19 -13.07 5.09
CA SER A 93 1.08 -13.23 6.02
C SER A 93 -0.04 -14.08 5.44
N ILE A 94 -0.73 -14.82 6.32
CA ILE A 94 -1.91 -15.60 5.98
C ILE A 94 -3.01 -15.18 6.93
N PHE A 95 -4.09 -14.66 6.36
CA PHE A 95 -5.32 -14.37 7.07
C PHE A 95 -6.34 -15.45 6.74
N GLY A 96 -7.23 -15.78 7.67
CA GLY A 96 -8.23 -16.80 7.41
C GLY A 96 -9.45 -16.68 8.29
N CYS A 97 -10.53 -17.29 7.83
CA CYS A 97 -11.77 -17.43 8.57
C CYS A 97 -12.37 -18.81 8.32
N THR A 98 -13.31 -19.22 9.17
CA THR A 98 -14.05 -20.46 9.03
C THR A 98 -15.53 -20.20 8.73
N LEU A 99 -16.08 -20.94 7.78
CA LEU A 99 -17.51 -20.98 7.48
C LEU A 99 -18.06 -22.34 7.89
N ASP A 100 -19.02 -22.33 8.79
CA ASP A 100 -19.73 -23.53 9.22
C ASP A 100 -20.87 -23.83 8.25
N LEU A 101 -20.85 -25.02 7.66
CA LEU A 101 -21.88 -25.50 6.75
C LEU A 101 -22.27 -26.94 7.09
N SER A 102 -23.56 -27.20 7.15
CA SER A 102 -24.11 -28.55 7.07
C SER A 102 -23.87 -29.16 5.68
N ARG A 103 -24.07 -30.47 5.56
CA ARG A 103 -23.94 -31.14 4.25
C ARG A 103 -24.95 -30.61 3.24
N PHE A 104 -26.17 -30.31 3.69
CA PHE A 104 -27.23 -29.77 2.84
C PHE A 104 -26.90 -28.38 2.31
N GLU A 105 -26.36 -27.50 3.17
CA GLU A 105 -25.92 -26.16 2.75
C GLU A 105 -24.72 -26.23 1.81
N LEU A 106 -23.75 -27.12 2.06
CA LEU A 106 -22.63 -27.33 1.14
C LEU A 106 -23.12 -27.83 -0.22
N LYS A 107 -24.09 -28.75 -0.24
CA LYS A 107 -24.71 -29.23 -1.48
C LYS A 107 -25.41 -28.12 -2.21
N ASP A 108 -26.22 -27.30 -1.53
CA ASP A 108 -26.96 -26.20 -2.13
C ASP A 108 -26.01 -25.18 -2.79
N LEU A 109 -24.96 -24.78 -2.08
CA LEU A 109 -23.95 -23.87 -2.61
C LEU A 109 -23.20 -24.44 -3.82
N CYS A 110 -22.94 -25.74 -3.85
CA CYS A 110 -22.10 -26.37 -4.87
C CYS A 110 -22.85 -27.03 -6.02
N ALA A 111 -24.13 -27.39 -5.85
CA ALA A 111 -24.94 -28.05 -6.87
C ALA A 111 -25.71 -27.06 -7.74
N THR A 112 -25.99 -25.84 -7.24
CA THR A 112 -26.73 -24.84 -7.99
C THR A 112 -25.91 -24.23 -9.14
N GLY A 113 -24.58 -24.44 -9.13
CA GLY A 113 -23.68 -23.93 -10.16
C GLY A 113 -23.80 -22.40 -10.34
N PRO A 114 -23.17 -21.81 -11.37
CA PRO A 114 -23.34 -20.40 -11.70
C PRO A 114 -24.70 -20.16 -12.39
N SER A 115 -25.82 -20.46 -11.73
CA SER A 115 -27.14 -20.02 -12.19
C SER A 115 -27.52 -18.74 -11.45
N ILE A 116 -27.35 -17.60 -12.13
CA ILE A 116 -28.01 -16.27 -12.13
C ILE A 116 -28.49 -15.62 -10.79
N ALA A 117 -28.68 -16.34 -9.67
CA ALA A 117 -29.12 -15.80 -8.38
C ALA A 117 -28.17 -16.09 -7.20
N HIS A 118 -27.32 -17.12 -7.28
CA HIS A 118 -26.33 -17.45 -6.23
C HIS A 118 -24.97 -17.69 -6.86
N SER A 119 -24.25 -16.60 -7.08
CA SER A 119 -22.83 -16.64 -7.39
C SER A 119 -22.06 -17.21 -6.21
N GLY A 120 -21.06 -18.08 -6.47
CA GLY A 120 -20.49 -19.03 -5.51
C GLY A 120 -19.76 -18.44 -4.30
N PHE A 121 -18.72 -19.12 -3.79
CA PHE A 121 -18.06 -18.68 -2.55
C PHE A 121 -17.43 -17.30 -2.68
N VAL A 122 -16.93 -16.94 -3.87
CA VAL A 122 -16.35 -15.61 -4.15
C VAL A 122 -17.36 -14.51 -3.87
N ASP A 123 -18.61 -14.70 -4.25
CA ASP A 123 -19.65 -13.69 -4.06
C ASP A 123 -20.32 -13.80 -2.69
N LEU A 124 -20.34 -14.99 -2.10
CA LEU A 124 -20.89 -15.22 -0.76
C LEU A 124 -20.01 -14.60 0.34
N LEU A 125 -18.69 -14.71 0.24
CA LEU A 125 -17.76 -14.40 1.32
C LEU A 125 -16.97 -13.12 1.08
N GLN A 126 -16.94 -12.21 2.07
CA GLN A 126 -16.21 -10.95 1.94
C GLN A 126 -14.70 -11.14 1.81
N ILE A 127 -14.12 -12.14 2.47
CA ILE A 127 -12.68 -12.43 2.41
C ILE A 127 -12.20 -12.83 1.01
N LEU A 128 -13.10 -13.38 0.17
CA LEU A 128 -12.81 -13.81 -1.18
C LEU A 128 -13.10 -12.72 -2.23
N ARG A 129 -13.49 -11.52 -1.79
CA ARG A 129 -13.76 -10.38 -2.69
C ARG A 129 -12.59 -9.43 -2.68
N PHE A 130 -11.94 -9.30 -3.82
CA PHE A 130 -10.77 -8.44 -3.98
C PHE A 130 -10.84 -7.60 -5.26
N GLY A 131 -10.05 -6.53 -5.33
CA GLY A 131 -10.01 -5.64 -6.49
C GLY A 131 -11.35 -4.95 -6.75
N ARG A 132 -11.78 -4.87 -8.01
CA ARG A 132 -13.05 -4.20 -8.38
C ARG A 132 -14.29 -4.92 -7.84
N LEU A 133 -14.17 -6.23 -7.59
CA LEU A 133 -15.22 -7.03 -6.95
C LEU A 133 -15.27 -6.80 -5.44
N GLY A 134 -14.16 -6.40 -4.82
CA GLY A 134 -14.03 -6.12 -3.39
C GLY A 134 -14.18 -4.64 -3.05
N ALA A 135 -15.09 -4.31 -2.14
CA ALA A 135 -15.29 -2.92 -1.71
C ALA A 135 -14.21 -2.43 -0.71
N SER A 136 -12.96 -2.90 -0.80
CA SER A 136 -11.85 -2.46 0.07
C SER A 136 -10.86 -1.56 -0.68
N TRP A 137 -9.98 -2.08 -1.52
CA TRP A 137 -8.96 -1.30 -2.24
C TRP A 137 -8.55 -1.99 -3.55
N THR A 138 -8.02 -1.21 -4.50
CA THR A 138 -7.66 -1.70 -5.85
C THR A 138 -6.20 -1.42 -6.22
N HIS A 139 -5.57 -0.46 -5.53
CA HIS A 139 -4.22 -0.02 -5.79
C HIS A 139 -3.41 0.05 -4.50
N ILE A 140 -2.11 -0.14 -4.63
CA ILE A 140 -1.12 -0.04 -3.55
C ILE A 140 -0.20 1.14 -3.86
N ALA A 141 0.22 1.91 -2.86
CA ALA A 141 1.14 3.02 -3.12
C ALA A 141 2.51 2.48 -3.55
N ALA A 142 3.13 3.10 -4.55
CA ALA A 142 4.47 2.72 -5.01
C ALA A 142 5.53 2.98 -3.92
N PHE A 143 5.32 4.01 -3.09
CA PHE A 143 6.21 4.39 -1.99
C PHE A 143 5.46 4.58 -0.67
N GLY A 144 6.17 4.35 0.44
CA GLY A 144 5.64 4.46 1.80
C GLY A 144 5.33 5.88 2.28
N ASP A 145 5.67 6.91 1.51
CA ASP A 145 5.55 8.32 1.83
C ASP A 145 4.56 9.11 0.94
N VAL A 146 3.82 8.41 0.07
CA VAL A 146 2.84 9.03 -0.85
C VAL A 146 1.88 9.94 -0.06
N PRO A 147 1.78 11.24 -0.42
CA PRO A 147 0.99 12.17 0.37
C PRO A 147 -0.52 11.90 0.22
N PRO A 148 -1.32 12.23 1.25
CA PRO A 148 -2.78 12.05 1.22
C PRO A 148 -3.55 12.92 0.21
N THR A 149 -2.87 13.58 -0.71
CA THR A 149 -3.48 14.39 -1.76
C THR A 149 -2.96 13.97 -3.13
N ALA A 150 -2.16 12.90 -3.20
CA ALA A 150 -1.63 12.37 -4.44
C ALA A 150 -2.72 11.63 -5.22
N GLN A 151 -3.28 12.30 -6.22
CA GLN A 151 -4.28 11.75 -7.14
C GLN A 151 -3.66 11.15 -8.41
N GLY A 152 -2.35 11.39 -8.65
CA GLY A 152 -1.65 10.91 -9.84
C GLY A 152 -1.44 9.40 -9.82
N ALA A 153 -1.78 8.73 -10.93
CA ALA A 153 -1.64 7.28 -11.10
C ALA A 153 -0.17 6.79 -11.00
N ASP A 154 0.81 7.67 -11.21
CA ASP A 154 2.24 7.39 -11.06
C ASP A 154 2.65 6.97 -9.64
N ASN A 155 1.84 7.34 -8.64
CA ASN A 155 2.07 7.02 -7.23
C ASN A 155 1.42 5.70 -6.79
N TRP A 156 0.61 5.08 -7.66
CA TRP A 156 -0.26 3.97 -7.32
C TRP A 156 -0.04 2.80 -8.30
N VAL A 157 0.27 1.63 -7.75
CA VAL A 157 0.40 0.38 -8.48
C VAL A 157 -0.95 -0.34 -8.46
N GLU A 158 -1.56 -0.55 -9.63
CA GLU A 158 -2.78 -1.36 -9.74
C GLU A 158 -2.47 -2.81 -9.35
N VAL A 159 -3.37 -3.42 -8.56
CA VAL A 159 -3.30 -4.86 -8.33
C VAL A 159 -4.04 -5.57 -9.45
N THR A 160 -3.30 -6.27 -10.30
CA THR A 160 -3.91 -7.06 -11.38
C THR A 160 -4.63 -8.26 -10.78
N VAL A 161 -5.92 -8.40 -11.05
CA VAL A 161 -6.73 -9.50 -10.51
C VAL A 161 -6.98 -10.54 -11.60
N VAL A 162 -6.58 -11.78 -11.33
CA VAL A 162 -6.99 -12.95 -12.11
C VAL A 162 -8.18 -13.59 -11.39
N GLU A 163 -9.38 -13.25 -11.85
CA GLU A 163 -10.61 -13.79 -11.30
C GLU A 163 -10.73 -15.28 -11.63
N GLY A 164 -10.79 -16.12 -10.60
CA GLY A 164 -11.11 -17.53 -10.78
C GLY A 164 -12.59 -17.71 -11.04
N THR A 165 -12.96 -18.30 -12.18
CA THR A 165 -14.33 -18.74 -12.43
C THR A 165 -14.61 -20.01 -11.62
N GLU A 166 -15.55 -19.93 -10.68
CA GLU A 166 -15.97 -21.10 -9.90
C GLU A 166 -16.75 -22.08 -10.77
N ALA A 167 -16.17 -23.24 -11.04
CA ALA A 167 -16.82 -24.37 -11.69
C ALA A 167 -17.24 -25.38 -10.62
N LEU A 168 -18.26 -25.00 -9.83
CA LEU A 168 -18.69 -25.80 -8.69
C LEU A 168 -19.32 -27.12 -9.13
N GLU A 169 -18.83 -28.21 -8.56
CA GLU A 169 -19.36 -29.56 -8.77
C GLU A 169 -19.51 -30.26 -7.42
N PHE A 170 -20.72 -30.73 -7.11
CA PHE A 170 -20.98 -31.51 -5.91
C PHE A 170 -21.04 -33.00 -6.22
N SER A 171 -20.14 -33.78 -5.63
CA SER A 171 -20.12 -35.24 -5.70
C SER A 171 -20.51 -35.83 -4.35
N ASP A 172 -21.44 -36.77 -4.37
CA ASP A 172 -21.94 -37.42 -3.17
C ASP A 172 -21.70 -38.93 -3.28
N LYS A 173 -20.68 -39.44 -2.58
CA LYS A 173 -20.24 -40.83 -2.76
C LYS A 173 -21.00 -41.85 -1.90
N ASP A 174 -21.68 -41.43 -0.84
CA ASP A 174 -22.22 -42.38 0.15
C ASP A 174 -23.56 -41.93 0.76
N VAL A 175 -24.63 -41.88 -0.04
CA VAL A 175 -25.97 -41.49 0.44
C VAL A 175 -26.72 -42.64 1.15
N MET A 176 -26.24 -43.88 1.08
CA MET A 176 -27.07 -45.07 1.37
C MET A 176 -26.61 -45.96 2.54
N ALA A 177 -25.58 -45.59 3.31
CA ALA A 177 -25.16 -46.34 4.49
C ALA A 177 -25.16 -45.44 5.73
N SER A 178 -26.22 -45.53 6.55
CA SER A 178 -26.50 -44.68 7.72
C SER A 178 -25.44 -44.70 8.83
N ASN A 179 -24.34 -45.44 8.67
CA ASN A 179 -23.28 -45.64 9.66
C ASN A 179 -21.88 -45.23 9.14
N LEU A 180 -21.77 -44.67 7.93
CA LEU A 180 -20.50 -44.20 7.36
C LEU A 180 -20.47 -42.67 7.30
N ALA A 181 -19.28 -42.09 7.48
CA ALA A 181 -19.06 -40.67 7.29
C ALA A 181 -19.49 -40.28 5.87
N SER A 182 -20.30 -39.23 5.72
CA SER A 182 -20.65 -38.73 4.40
C SER A 182 -19.37 -38.25 3.71
N ASP A 183 -18.90 -38.89 2.63
CA ASP A 183 -17.78 -38.40 1.80
C ASP A 183 -18.31 -37.53 0.65
N SER A 184 -19.04 -36.47 1.01
CA SER A 184 -19.54 -35.50 0.04
C SER A 184 -18.48 -34.44 -0.23
N THR A 185 -18.14 -34.22 -1.50
CA THR A 185 -17.10 -33.28 -1.90
C THR A 185 -17.63 -32.25 -2.89
N CYS A 186 -17.40 -30.98 -2.58
CA CYS A 186 -17.56 -29.86 -3.50
C CYS A 186 -16.21 -29.51 -4.14
N ARG A 187 -16.12 -29.56 -5.47
CA ARG A 187 -14.92 -29.25 -6.26
C ARG A 187 -15.07 -27.90 -6.97
N GLY A 188 -13.94 -27.29 -7.32
CA GLY A 188 -13.93 -26.04 -8.09
C GLY A 188 -14.31 -24.79 -7.29
N ALA A 189 -14.41 -24.92 -5.96
CA ALA A 189 -14.68 -23.81 -5.05
C ALA A 189 -13.43 -22.97 -4.86
N VAL A 190 -13.56 -21.64 -4.86
CA VAL A 190 -12.46 -20.76 -4.46
C VAL A 190 -12.34 -20.81 -2.93
N VAL A 191 -11.19 -21.27 -2.46
CA VAL A 191 -10.89 -21.45 -1.02
C VAL A 191 -9.93 -20.38 -0.49
N GLY A 192 -9.40 -19.54 -1.36
CA GLY A 192 -8.60 -18.41 -0.93
C GLY A 192 -8.13 -17.49 -2.04
N ILE A 193 -7.42 -16.45 -1.63
CA ILE A 193 -6.77 -15.47 -2.49
C ILE A 193 -5.27 -15.52 -2.22
N ASP A 194 -4.47 -15.50 -3.27
CA ASP A 194 -3.03 -15.34 -3.20
C ASP A 194 -2.66 -13.98 -3.80
N LEU A 195 -2.22 -13.05 -2.93
CA LEU A 195 -1.73 -11.71 -3.25
C LEU A 195 -0.19 -11.73 -3.27
N GLU A 196 0.38 -11.43 -4.42
CA GLU A 196 1.82 -11.30 -4.63
C GLU A 196 2.17 -9.82 -4.81
N ILE A 197 3.12 -9.33 -4.02
CA ILE A 197 3.60 -7.96 -4.07
C ILE A 197 5.08 -7.98 -4.41
N VAL A 198 5.43 -7.44 -5.57
CA VAL A 198 6.82 -7.34 -6.02
C VAL A 198 7.36 -5.98 -5.66
N TYR A 199 8.51 -5.96 -4.98
CA TYR A 199 9.20 -4.72 -4.60
C TYR A 199 10.68 -4.79 -4.92
N SER A 200 11.30 -3.64 -5.13
CA SER A 200 12.73 -3.52 -5.41
C SER A 200 13.33 -2.31 -4.69
N PRO A 201 14.61 -2.39 -4.25
CA PRO A 201 15.33 -1.24 -3.74
C PRO A 201 15.69 -0.26 -4.86
N PHE A 202 15.30 1.01 -4.72
CA PHE A 202 15.67 2.10 -5.64
C PHE A 202 16.56 3.15 -4.97
N GLY A 203 17.34 3.87 -5.77
CA GLY A 203 18.15 5.01 -5.31
C GLY A 203 19.62 4.66 -5.09
N LYS A 204 20.30 5.43 -4.22
CA LYS A 204 21.74 5.26 -3.98
C LYS A 204 22.00 3.91 -3.32
N VAL A 205 23.02 3.19 -3.78
CA VAL A 205 23.44 1.87 -3.23
C VAL A 205 23.64 1.88 -1.71
N GLY A 206 24.14 2.98 -1.13
CA GLY A 206 24.32 3.11 0.32
C GLY A 206 23.06 3.39 1.12
N HIS A 207 21.98 3.83 0.47
CA HIS A 207 20.69 4.16 1.08
C HIS A 207 19.52 3.80 0.14
N PRO A 208 19.33 2.50 -0.18
CA PRO A 208 18.24 2.06 -1.03
C PRO A 208 16.90 2.30 -0.34
N GLN A 209 15.90 2.70 -1.12
CA GLN A 209 14.52 2.89 -0.67
C GLN A 209 13.64 1.85 -1.35
N ASN A 210 12.87 1.11 -0.57
CA ASN A 210 12.01 0.07 -1.14
C ASN A 210 10.82 0.72 -1.87
N ARG A 211 10.61 0.31 -3.11
CA ARG A 211 9.49 0.70 -3.96
C ARG A 211 8.75 -0.54 -4.42
N ILE A 212 7.43 -0.49 -4.40
CA ILE A 212 6.58 -1.52 -5.00
C ILE A 212 6.52 -1.28 -6.51
N VAL A 213 6.80 -2.34 -7.28
CA VAL A 213 6.89 -2.28 -8.75
C VAL A 213 5.70 -2.94 -9.43
N ALA A 214 5.14 -3.98 -8.82
CA ALA A 214 3.98 -4.70 -9.34
C ALA A 214 3.24 -5.38 -8.18
N ALA A 215 1.95 -5.65 -8.39
CA ALA A 215 1.15 -6.46 -7.50
C ALA A 215 0.12 -7.25 -8.31
N GLY A 216 -0.08 -8.52 -7.94
CA GLY A 216 -1.05 -9.40 -8.57
C GLY A 216 -1.81 -10.21 -7.53
N ALA A 217 -3.11 -10.40 -7.76
CA ALA A 217 -3.95 -11.25 -6.92
C ALA A 217 -4.60 -12.33 -7.78
N SER A 218 -4.65 -13.55 -7.27
CA SER A 218 -5.29 -14.69 -7.93
C SER A 218 -6.18 -15.46 -6.97
N HIS A 219 -7.28 -16.02 -7.49
CA HIS A 219 -8.12 -16.92 -6.72
C HIS A 219 -7.54 -18.34 -6.73
N ARG A 220 -7.39 -18.93 -5.54
CA ARG A 220 -7.02 -20.33 -5.36
C ARG A 220 -8.25 -21.20 -5.29
N GLN A 221 -8.39 -22.10 -6.26
CA GLN A 221 -9.42 -23.13 -6.24
C GLN A 221 -9.01 -24.35 -5.41
N GLY A 222 -9.99 -25.00 -4.81
CA GLY A 222 -9.80 -26.16 -3.96
C GLY A 222 -11.00 -27.09 -3.96
N LYS A 223 -11.00 -27.99 -2.98
CA LYS A 223 -12.11 -28.91 -2.71
C LYS A 223 -12.53 -28.81 -1.26
N LEU A 224 -13.84 -28.79 -1.02
CA LEU A 224 -14.44 -28.81 0.30
C LEU A 224 -15.06 -30.20 0.51
N THR A 225 -14.50 -30.98 1.43
CA THR A 225 -15.01 -32.33 1.74
C THR A 225 -15.70 -32.31 3.09
N PHE A 226 -17.01 -32.58 3.09
CA PHE A 226 -17.76 -32.88 4.30
C PHE A 226 -17.42 -34.29 4.76
N ARG A 227 -17.25 -34.52 6.07
CA ARG A 227 -16.85 -35.82 6.66
C ARG A 227 -17.61 -36.18 7.92
N ARG A 228 -18.54 -35.36 8.40
CA ARG A 228 -19.33 -35.71 9.58
C ARG A 228 -20.30 -36.85 9.26
N LEU A 229 -20.64 -37.60 10.31
CA LEU A 229 -21.62 -38.69 10.24
C LEU A 229 -23.03 -38.12 10.10
N ASP A 230 -23.38 -37.15 10.95
CA ASP A 230 -24.67 -36.47 10.89
C ASP A 230 -24.63 -35.39 9.78
N PRO A 231 -25.47 -35.50 8.73
CA PRO A 231 -25.53 -34.50 7.65
C PRO A 231 -26.12 -33.16 8.10
N HIS A 232 -26.81 -33.09 9.24
CA HIS A 232 -27.35 -31.87 9.81
C HIS A 232 -26.35 -31.12 10.68
N GLU A 233 -25.31 -31.80 11.17
CA GLU A 233 -24.27 -31.15 11.95
C GLU A 233 -23.38 -30.27 11.06
N PRO A 234 -23.13 -29.01 11.45
CA PRO A 234 -22.26 -28.13 10.68
C PRO A 234 -20.80 -28.58 10.79
N GLN A 235 -20.09 -28.53 9.66
CA GLN A 235 -18.64 -28.68 9.58
C GLN A 235 -17.99 -27.35 9.20
N SER A 236 -16.90 -27.01 9.87
CA SER A 236 -16.13 -25.80 9.58
C SER A 236 -15.24 -25.99 8.35
N PHE A 237 -15.31 -25.04 7.42
CA PHE A 237 -14.48 -24.94 6.23
C PHE A 237 -13.63 -23.67 6.28
N SER A 238 -12.32 -23.79 6.09
CA SER A 238 -11.39 -22.67 6.16
C SER A 238 -11.22 -21.96 4.82
N PHE A 239 -11.28 -20.63 4.85
CA PHE A 239 -10.98 -19.75 3.72
C PHE A 239 -9.79 -18.86 4.07
N THR A 240 -8.94 -18.55 3.10
CA THR A 240 -7.63 -17.94 3.35
C THR A 240 -7.29 -16.80 2.40
N PHE A 241 -6.57 -15.81 2.90
CA PHE A 241 -6.00 -14.72 2.13
C PHE A 241 -4.49 -14.70 2.42
N THR A 242 -3.69 -15.08 1.43
CA THR A 242 -2.23 -15.16 1.51
C THR A 242 -1.62 -13.89 0.94
N VAL A 243 -0.63 -13.32 1.60
CA VAL A 243 0.19 -12.21 1.09
C VAL A 243 1.63 -12.66 1.05
N THR A 244 2.26 -12.48 -0.11
CA THR A 244 3.67 -12.80 -0.33
C THR A 244 4.41 -11.59 -0.88
N PHE A 245 5.54 -11.25 -0.27
CA PHE A 245 6.43 -10.17 -0.71
C PHE A 245 7.62 -10.74 -1.46
N ILE A 246 7.67 -10.46 -2.76
CA ILE A 246 8.74 -10.91 -3.65
C ILE A 246 9.71 -9.75 -3.86
N ARG A 247 10.94 -9.91 -3.38
CA ARG A 247 12.01 -8.95 -3.63
C ARG A 247 12.60 -9.20 -5.00
N LEU A 248 12.52 -8.21 -5.88
CA LEU A 248 13.23 -8.18 -7.15
C LEU A 248 14.60 -7.54 -6.93
N ASP A 249 15.62 -8.38 -6.83
CA ASP A 249 17.00 -7.91 -6.80
C ASP A 249 17.50 -7.57 -8.20
N ASP A 250 18.31 -6.53 -8.26
CA ASP A 250 18.95 -6.06 -9.47
C ASP A 250 20.02 -7.09 -9.88
N THR A 251 19.64 -8.10 -10.66
CA THR A 251 20.53 -9.21 -11.08
C THR A 251 21.56 -8.79 -12.14
N GLY A 252 21.93 -7.51 -12.21
CA GLY A 252 23.01 -6.99 -13.05
C GLY A 252 22.69 -6.91 -14.55
N LYS A 253 21.41 -7.04 -14.94
CA LYS A 253 20.94 -6.90 -16.33
C LYS A 253 20.07 -5.66 -16.59
N THR A 254 20.02 -4.76 -15.62
CA THR A 254 19.36 -3.47 -15.72
C THR A 254 20.32 -2.52 -16.40
N GLU A 255 20.05 -2.22 -17.68
CA GLU A 255 20.70 -1.09 -18.32
C GLU A 255 20.41 0.14 -17.47
N VAL A 256 21.47 0.77 -16.97
CA VAL A 256 21.35 2.03 -16.23
C VAL A 256 20.71 3.01 -17.20
N GLU A 257 19.43 3.30 -17.00
CA GLU A 257 18.76 4.35 -17.73
C GLU A 257 19.32 5.68 -17.24
N VAL A 258 20.38 6.15 -17.91
CA VAL A 258 20.94 7.47 -17.70
C VAL A 258 20.08 8.44 -18.51
N PRO A 259 19.22 9.27 -17.88
CA PRO A 259 18.45 10.24 -18.62
C PRO A 259 19.43 11.11 -19.43
N PRO A 260 19.10 11.43 -20.69
CA PRO A 260 19.98 12.23 -21.52
C PRO A 260 20.26 13.55 -20.80
N ARG A 261 21.54 13.93 -20.72
CA ARG A 261 21.95 15.22 -20.13
C ARG A 261 21.05 16.32 -20.73
N PRO A 262 20.39 17.14 -19.90
CA PRO A 262 19.56 18.23 -20.40
C PRO A 262 20.37 19.06 -21.38
N ARG A 263 19.91 19.16 -22.62
CA ARG A 263 20.47 20.10 -23.58
C ARG A 263 19.96 21.47 -23.19
N LEU A 264 20.70 22.14 -22.30
CA LEU A 264 20.40 23.54 -21.98
C LEU A 264 20.57 24.34 -23.29
N PRO A 265 19.55 25.08 -23.76
CA PRO A 265 19.70 25.99 -24.88
C PRO A 265 20.49 27.21 -24.41
N LEU A 266 21.80 27.05 -24.23
CA LEU A 266 22.69 28.11 -23.77
C LEU A 266 23.50 28.61 -24.97
N ALA A 267 22.82 29.32 -25.86
CA ALA A 267 23.45 30.51 -26.45
C ALA A 267 23.30 31.62 -25.40
N LEU A 268 23.99 31.48 -24.27
CA LEU A 268 24.05 32.55 -23.29
C LEU A 268 24.89 33.67 -23.90
N PRO A 269 24.41 34.92 -23.87
CA PRO A 269 25.26 36.06 -24.15
C PRO A 269 26.50 35.99 -23.27
N HIS A 270 27.64 36.39 -23.82
CA HIS A 270 28.92 36.47 -23.11
C HIS A 270 28.83 37.34 -21.84
N ASP A 271 27.78 38.16 -21.75
CA ASP A 271 27.53 39.14 -20.70
C ASP A 271 26.39 38.75 -19.75
N LEU A 272 25.91 37.49 -19.75
CA LEU A 272 24.83 37.06 -18.82
C LEU A 272 25.12 37.46 -17.37
N PHE A 273 26.39 37.53 -17.03
CA PHE A 273 26.86 37.82 -15.70
C PHE A 273 27.74 39.08 -15.60
N TYR A 274 27.69 39.97 -16.61
CA TYR A 274 28.52 41.18 -16.59
C TYR A 274 27.68 42.46 -16.37
N PRO A 275 28.16 43.41 -15.54
CA PRO A 275 29.24 43.25 -14.56
C PRO A 275 28.70 42.58 -13.28
N PHE A 276 29.36 41.51 -12.83
CA PHE A 276 29.29 41.17 -11.41
C PHE A 276 29.98 42.30 -10.65
N ASP A 277 29.20 43.18 -10.03
CA ASP A 277 29.72 44.05 -8.99
C ASP A 277 30.11 43.14 -7.80
N LEU A 278 31.38 42.70 -7.81
CA LEU A 278 32.05 42.24 -6.60
C LEU A 278 32.11 43.45 -5.68
N GLY A 279 31.04 43.65 -4.91
CA GLY A 279 30.99 44.65 -3.85
C GLY A 279 32.29 44.54 -3.07
N ARG A 280 33.14 45.57 -3.18
CA ARG A 280 34.42 45.63 -2.48
C ARG A 280 34.11 45.38 -1.01
N ALA A 281 34.52 44.23 -0.50
CA ALA A 281 34.62 44.03 0.92
C ALA A 281 35.55 45.14 1.40
N SER A 282 34.99 46.16 2.05
CA SER A 282 35.78 47.14 2.77
C SER A 282 36.52 46.34 3.83
N THR A 283 37.82 46.14 3.61
CA THR A 283 38.74 45.81 4.69
C THR A 283 38.67 46.97 5.66
N GLN A 284 37.75 46.86 6.62
CA GLN A 284 37.69 47.71 7.79
C GLN A 284 38.92 47.33 8.62
N ALA A 285 40.05 47.95 8.29
CA ALA A 285 41.21 47.95 9.16
C ALA A 285 40.75 48.53 10.50
N ARG A 286 40.73 47.70 11.53
CA ARG A 286 40.58 48.14 12.92
C ARG A 286 41.68 49.17 13.20
N PRO A 287 41.37 50.42 13.58
CA PRO A 287 42.37 51.24 14.22
C PRO A 287 42.52 50.75 15.66
N SER A 288 43.68 50.15 15.95
CA SER A 288 44.16 49.93 17.31
C SER A 288 44.39 51.27 17.98
N SER A 289 43.80 51.45 19.15
CA SER A 289 44.06 52.55 20.07
C SER A 289 45.54 52.61 20.46
N ALA A 290 46.23 53.67 20.05
CA ALA A 290 47.50 54.09 20.62
C ALA A 290 47.50 55.61 20.77
N SER A 291 47.18 56.03 21.99
CA SER A 291 47.37 57.35 22.58
C SER A 291 48.85 57.70 22.66
N LEU A 292 49.22 58.95 22.34
CA LEU A 292 50.37 59.66 22.93
C LEU A 292 50.11 61.19 22.86
N LEU A 293 50.29 61.81 24.03
CA LEU A 293 50.04 63.23 24.38
C LEU A 293 51.24 64.14 23.96
N PRO A 294 51.41 65.37 24.51
CA PRO A 294 51.05 66.65 23.88
C PRO A 294 52.30 67.55 23.67
N TYR A 295 52.14 68.72 23.04
CA TYR A 295 53.09 69.83 23.22
C TYR A 295 52.37 71.19 23.25
N ILE A 296 52.89 72.04 24.13
CA ILE A 296 52.31 73.26 24.71
C ILE A 296 52.88 74.53 24.04
N ALA A 297 52.13 75.64 24.22
CA ALA A 297 52.50 77.08 24.15
C ALA A 297 52.18 77.78 22.82
N GLY A 298 51.53 78.95 22.78
CA GLY A 298 51.00 79.83 23.82
C GLY A 298 50.78 81.25 23.25
N LEU A 299 49.90 82.04 23.91
CA LEU A 299 49.80 83.53 23.90
C LEU A 299 49.39 84.21 22.56
N SER A 300 48.46 85.16 22.45
CA SER A 300 47.78 86.07 23.40
C SER A 300 46.66 86.85 22.69
N ALA A 301 45.72 87.33 23.52
CA ALA A 301 45.19 88.71 23.56
C ALA A 301 43.97 89.18 22.73
N LEU A 302 42.93 89.57 23.52
CA LEU A 302 42.07 90.78 23.44
C LEU A 302 41.10 90.87 22.23
N LEU A 303 39.86 91.38 22.30
CA LEU A 303 39.14 92.24 23.25
C LEU A 303 37.64 92.27 22.82
N VAL A 304 36.76 92.43 23.83
CA VAL A 304 35.34 92.84 23.83
C VAL A 304 34.30 91.88 23.23
#